data_AF-A0A6V7LWG2-F1
#
_entry.id   AF-A0A6V7LWG2-F1
#
_cell.length_a   1.000
_cell.length_b   1.000
_cell.length_c   1.000
_cell.angle_alpha   90.00
_cell.angle_beta   90.00
_cell.angle_gamma   90.00
#
_symmetry.space_group_name_H-M   'P 1'
#
loop_
_entity.id
_entity.type
_entity.pdbx_description
1 polymer ?
#
loop_
_entity_poly.entity_id
_entity_poly.type
_entity_poly.pdbx_seq_one_letter_code
_entity_poly.pdbx_strand_id
1 'polypeptide(L)'
;MLNAITPTHQPQQQSPNKEQESAEMSRLADYFVVVGYDHGKERGGISNGIIVQRFPEKDWPDTPFIEGIEWFCQPQGWALSTERQEPRFFVSILTDIDANRHYCACMCFNETVSIVPSKPVDEEEEPVDGNSRALVRAMPTIAHHSIMYAPKCLVLVSRLDYIETFRNCLGIIYTVYVENLGIPLETLVGNILGCIQVPPAGGPQVRFSIGAGDRQALQPPISPSLPITHTSVNLLFQQL
;
A
#
# COMPACT_ATOMS: atom_id res chain seq x y z
N MET A 1 16.79 -34.00 -74.40
CA MET A 1 17.66 -33.67 -73.25
C MET A 1 18.20 -32.28 -73.50
N LEU A 2 18.11 -31.27 -72.65
CA LEU A 2 17.42 -31.02 -71.38
C LEU A 2 17.39 -29.48 -71.27
N ASN A 3 16.24 -28.94 -70.86
CA ASN A 3 15.93 -27.51 -70.91
C ASN A 3 16.77 -26.66 -69.94
N ALA A 4 16.91 -25.38 -70.31
CA ALA A 4 17.47 -24.30 -69.52
C ALA A 4 16.80 -24.16 -68.14
N ILE A 5 17.61 -23.95 -67.10
CA ILE A 5 17.15 -23.62 -65.74
C ILE A 5 17.62 -22.21 -65.40
N THR A 6 16.69 -21.27 -65.49
CA THR A 6 16.75 -19.95 -64.83
C THR A 6 16.64 -20.13 -63.32
N PRO A 7 17.47 -19.48 -62.48
CA PRO A 7 17.25 -19.44 -61.04
C PRO A 7 16.18 -18.39 -60.71
N THR A 8 15.02 -18.85 -60.26
CA THR A 8 13.99 -18.03 -59.62
C THR A 8 14.48 -17.61 -58.24
N HIS A 9 14.79 -16.32 -58.07
CA HIS A 9 14.96 -15.72 -56.74
C HIS A 9 13.59 -15.71 -56.04
N GLN A 10 13.40 -16.62 -55.08
CA GLN A 10 12.32 -16.51 -54.11
C GLN A 10 12.69 -15.41 -53.10
N PRO A 11 11.82 -14.44 -52.82
CA PRO A 11 12.03 -13.54 -51.69
C PRO A 11 11.91 -14.33 -50.40
N GLN A 12 12.97 -14.26 -49.57
CA GLN A 12 12.94 -14.73 -48.19
C GLN A 12 11.74 -14.08 -47.48
N GLN A 13 10.79 -14.92 -47.05
CA GLN A 13 9.78 -14.51 -46.08
C GLN A 13 10.51 -14.03 -44.82
N GLN A 14 10.53 -12.71 -44.62
CA GLN A 14 10.80 -12.12 -43.32
C GLN A 14 9.82 -12.74 -42.33
N SER A 15 10.36 -13.45 -41.35
CA SER A 15 9.65 -13.83 -40.13
C SER A 15 9.01 -12.57 -39.54
N PRO A 16 7.68 -12.53 -39.33
CA PRO A 16 7.09 -11.38 -38.66
C PRO A 16 7.66 -11.28 -37.24
N ASN A 17 7.93 -10.03 -36.85
CA ASN A 17 8.49 -9.59 -35.59
C ASN A 17 8.09 -10.46 -34.38
N LYS A 18 9.08 -10.75 -33.53
CA LYS A 18 8.91 -11.16 -32.13
C LYS A 18 8.37 -9.99 -31.28
N GLU A 19 7.23 -9.44 -31.67
CA GLU A 19 6.47 -8.43 -30.91
C GLU A 19 5.01 -8.88 -30.71
N GLN A 20 4.79 -10.19 -30.66
CA GLN A 20 3.66 -10.75 -29.95
C GLN A 20 4.15 -11.17 -28.57
N GLU A 21 4.46 -10.17 -27.75
CA GLU A 21 4.37 -10.35 -26.31
C GLU A 21 2.90 -10.72 -26.06
N SER A 22 2.67 -11.98 -25.65
CA SER A 22 1.34 -12.47 -25.32
C SER A 22 0.72 -11.45 -24.37
N ALA A 23 -0.38 -10.83 -24.80
CA ALA A 23 -1.04 -9.79 -24.05
C ALA A 23 -1.76 -10.45 -22.86
N GLU A 24 -0.98 -10.86 -21.86
CA GLU A 24 -1.44 -11.59 -20.70
C GLU A 24 -2.24 -10.66 -19.80
N MET A 25 -3.34 -11.19 -19.26
CA MET A 25 -4.09 -10.44 -18.26
C MET A 25 -3.22 -10.25 -17.02
N SER A 26 -3.18 -9.01 -16.54
CA SER A 26 -2.45 -8.65 -15.32
C SER A 26 -3.38 -8.68 -14.13
N ARG A 27 -2.89 -9.12 -12.97
CA ARG A 27 -3.63 -8.96 -11.71
C ARG A 27 -3.77 -7.48 -11.36
N LEU A 28 -4.89 -7.10 -10.74
CA LEU A 28 -5.13 -5.71 -10.36
C LEU A 28 -4.09 -5.19 -9.36
N ALA A 29 -3.73 -6.01 -8.36
CA ALA A 29 -2.69 -5.70 -7.38
C ALA A 29 -1.88 -6.96 -7.07
N ASP A 30 -0.59 -6.76 -6.82
CA ASP A 30 0.37 -7.82 -6.50
C ASP A 30 0.36 -8.14 -4.99
N TYR A 31 0.27 -7.12 -4.13
CA TYR A 31 0.23 -7.28 -2.68
C TYR A 31 -0.77 -6.36 -1.99
N PHE A 32 -1.28 -6.82 -0.84
CA PHE A 32 -1.92 -5.99 0.16
C PHE A 32 -1.09 -6.03 1.45
N VAL A 33 -0.77 -4.87 2.02
CA VAL A 33 0.11 -4.76 3.19
C VAL A 33 -0.56 -3.91 4.25
N VAL A 34 -0.48 -4.35 5.50
CA VAL A 34 -0.83 -3.57 6.68
C VAL A 34 0.45 -3.13 7.35
N VAL A 35 0.65 -1.83 7.44
CA VAL A 35 1.81 -1.22 8.09
C VAL A 35 1.34 -0.48 9.34
N GLY A 36 2.02 -0.68 10.47
CA GLY A 36 1.66 -0.07 11.75
C GLY A 36 2.87 0.59 12.42
N TYR A 37 2.57 1.40 13.43
CA TYR A 37 3.58 1.99 14.30
C TYR A 37 4.29 0.92 15.15
N ASP A 38 5.63 0.93 15.16
CA ASP A 38 6.43 0.03 16.00
C ASP A 38 6.46 0.53 17.46
N HIS A 39 5.55 0.02 18.28
CA HIS A 39 5.50 0.33 19.71
C HIS A 39 6.74 -0.16 20.49
N GLY A 40 7.49 -1.13 19.97
CA GLY A 40 8.66 -1.70 20.67
C GLY A 40 9.91 -0.82 20.60
N LYS A 41 9.98 0.11 19.64
CA LYS A 41 11.13 1.00 19.42
C LYS A 41 10.82 2.48 19.64
N GLU A 42 9.69 2.77 20.27
CA GLU A 42 9.26 4.13 20.56
C GLU A 42 10.28 4.89 21.43
N ARG A 43 10.61 6.11 21.00
CA ARG A 43 11.41 7.07 21.76
C ARG A 43 10.73 8.44 21.68
N GLY A 44 10.12 8.87 22.79
CA GLY A 44 9.45 10.16 22.88
C GLY A 44 8.29 10.33 21.90
N GLY A 45 7.49 9.28 21.68
CA GLY A 45 6.39 9.28 20.73
C GLY A 45 6.80 9.09 19.25
N ILE A 46 8.09 9.02 18.92
CA ILE A 46 8.57 8.78 17.56
C ILE A 46 9.08 7.34 17.45
N SER A 47 8.76 6.66 16.34
CA SER A 47 9.23 5.31 16.03
C SER A 47 9.39 5.10 14.51
N ASN A 48 9.39 3.85 14.07
CA ASN A 48 9.36 3.44 12.67
C ASN A 48 8.03 2.75 12.34
N GLY A 49 7.81 2.53 11.04
CA GLY A 49 6.79 1.60 10.56
C GLY A 49 7.28 0.16 10.68
N ILE A 50 6.34 -0.76 10.86
CA ILE A 50 6.55 -2.20 10.73
C ILE A 50 5.44 -2.81 9.88
N ILE A 51 5.81 -3.79 9.05
CA ILE A 51 4.82 -4.62 8.36
C ILE A 51 4.15 -5.50 9.42
N VAL A 52 2.89 -5.23 9.69
CA VAL A 52 2.05 -6.02 10.61
C VAL A 52 1.61 -7.30 9.92
N GLN A 53 1.18 -7.18 8.66
CA GLN A 53 0.76 -8.31 7.85
C GLN A 53 0.89 -7.98 6.37
N ARG A 54 1.09 -9.00 5.54
CA ARG A 54 1.05 -8.89 4.09
C ARG A 54 0.31 -10.06 3.46
N PHE A 55 -0.25 -9.82 2.28
CA PHE A 55 -0.91 -10.82 1.47
C PHE A 55 -0.53 -10.64 -0.01
N PRO A 56 -0.22 -11.72 -0.73
CA PRO A 56 0.09 -13.04 -0.18
C PRO A 56 1.36 -13.03 0.68
N GLU A 57 1.48 -14.01 1.58
CA GLU A 57 2.70 -14.22 2.38
C GLU A 57 3.85 -14.80 1.54
N LYS A 58 3.51 -15.55 0.49
CA LYS A 58 4.49 -16.08 -0.46
C LYS A 58 4.57 -15.16 -1.66
N ASP A 59 5.79 -14.86 -2.05
CA ASP A 59 6.07 -13.98 -3.17
C ASP A 59 5.63 -14.58 -4.51
N TRP A 60 5.20 -13.69 -5.41
CA TRP A 60 4.95 -14.04 -6.80
C TRP A 60 6.27 -14.30 -7.53
N PRO A 61 6.36 -15.33 -8.39
CA PRO A 61 7.57 -15.62 -9.16
C PRO A 61 8.02 -14.46 -10.07
N ASP A 62 7.06 -13.69 -10.60
CA ASP A 62 7.28 -12.56 -11.52
C ASP A 62 7.36 -11.20 -10.82
N THR A 63 6.99 -11.11 -9.54
CA THR A 63 7.00 -9.84 -8.79
C THR A 63 7.27 -10.13 -7.32
N PRO A 64 8.55 -10.26 -6.92
CA PRO A 64 8.95 -10.43 -5.53
C PRO A 64 8.46 -9.27 -4.66
N PHE A 65 8.37 -9.51 -3.35
CA PHE A 65 7.95 -8.46 -2.41
C PHE A 65 9.04 -7.39 -2.25
N ILE A 66 8.62 -6.13 -2.07
CA ILE A 66 9.54 -4.99 -1.93
C ILE A 66 9.85 -4.78 -0.44
N GLU A 67 11.06 -5.13 -0.03
CA GLU A 67 11.52 -4.88 1.34
C GLU A 67 11.64 -3.38 1.64
N GLY A 68 11.31 -2.97 2.87
CA GLY A 68 11.39 -1.58 3.33
C GLY A 68 10.24 -0.68 2.86
N ILE A 69 9.17 -1.23 2.28
CA ILE A 69 7.99 -0.48 1.83
C ILE A 69 7.40 0.40 2.95
N GLU A 70 7.49 -0.03 4.21
CA GLU A 70 6.97 0.68 5.37
C GLU A 70 7.58 2.07 5.57
N TRP A 71 8.78 2.32 5.04
CA TRP A 71 9.43 3.64 5.08
C TRP A 71 8.71 4.67 4.20
N PHE A 72 7.98 4.21 3.18
CA PHE A 72 7.26 5.04 2.23
C PHE A 72 5.76 5.13 2.52
N CYS A 73 5.28 4.38 3.52
CA CYS A 73 3.87 4.33 3.91
C CYS A 73 3.45 5.47 4.86
N GLN A 74 4.38 6.30 5.35
CA GLN A 74 4.04 7.45 6.18
C GLN A 74 4.99 8.64 5.93
N PRO A 75 4.70 9.51 4.96
CA PRO A 75 5.60 10.61 4.57
C PRO A 75 5.78 11.67 5.66
N GLN A 76 4.88 11.74 6.65
CA GLN A 76 4.99 12.62 7.81
C GLN A 76 5.76 12.00 8.97
N GLY A 77 6.28 10.79 8.80
CA GLY A 77 6.96 10.03 9.83
C GLY A 77 6.00 9.28 10.77
N TRP A 78 6.56 8.30 11.47
CA TRP A 78 5.84 7.46 12.41
C TRP A 78 5.92 8.08 13.80
N ALA A 79 4.95 8.95 14.11
CA ALA A 79 4.86 9.64 15.39
C ALA A 79 3.46 9.51 16.00
N LEU A 80 3.40 9.39 17.32
CA LEU A 80 2.15 9.44 18.08
C LEU A 80 1.63 10.88 18.08
N SER A 81 0.31 10.99 17.97
CA SER A 81 -0.40 12.27 18.00
C SER A 81 -1.36 12.32 19.17
N THR A 82 -1.53 13.48 19.78
CA THR A 82 -2.61 13.75 20.74
C THR A 82 -3.93 14.09 20.05
N GLU A 83 -3.87 14.40 18.75
CA GLU A 83 -5.02 14.75 17.93
C GLU A 83 -5.36 13.61 16.97
N ARG A 84 -6.67 13.35 16.82
CA ARG A 84 -7.17 12.44 15.81
C ARG A 84 -7.07 13.11 14.44
N GLN A 85 -6.45 12.43 13.48
CA GLN A 85 -6.37 12.92 12.11
C GLN A 85 -7.34 12.16 11.21
N GLU A 86 -7.80 12.84 10.16
CA GLU A 86 -8.61 12.21 9.11
C GLU A 86 -7.77 11.23 8.28
N PRO A 87 -8.39 10.16 7.73
CA PRO A 87 -7.70 9.24 6.85
C PRO A 87 -7.21 9.96 5.59
N ARG A 88 -6.00 9.64 5.16
CA ARG A 88 -5.33 10.27 4.03
C ARG A 88 -4.87 9.24 3.03
N PHE A 89 -5.22 9.47 1.77
CA PHE A 89 -4.78 8.66 0.66
C PHE A 89 -3.67 9.36 -0.13
N PHE A 90 -2.61 8.62 -0.46
CA PHE A 90 -1.58 9.03 -1.40
C PHE A 90 -0.97 7.79 -2.09
N VAL A 91 -0.11 8.01 -3.08
CA VAL A 91 0.62 6.93 -3.76
C VAL A 91 2.12 7.23 -3.70
N SER A 92 2.89 6.27 -3.21
CA SER A 92 4.35 6.25 -3.34
C SER A 92 4.71 5.36 -4.54
N ILE A 93 5.69 5.77 -5.35
CA ILE A 93 6.13 4.98 -6.50
C ILE A 93 7.54 4.49 -6.23
N LEU A 94 7.70 3.17 -6.13
CA LEU A 94 8.99 2.53 -5.95
C LEU A 94 9.46 1.98 -7.30
N THR A 95 10.74 2.12 -7.60
CA THR A 95 11.33 1.60 -8.84
C THR A 95 12.35 0.54 -8.48
N ASP A 96 12.23 -0.63 -9.09
CA ASP A 96 13.16 -1.74 -8.85
C ASP A 96 14.41 -1.66 -9.75
N ILE A 97 15.29 -2.66 -9.63
CA ILE A 97 16.54 -2.75 -10.38
C ILE A 97 16.33 -2.93 -11.89
N ASP A 98 15.18 -3.48 -12.29
CA ASP A 98 14.79 -3.70 -13.69
C ASP A 98 14.05 -2.48 -14.26
N ALA A 99 14.01 -1.38 -13.51
CA ALA A 99 13.31 -0.14 -13.83
C ALA A 99 11.78 -0.28 -13.91
N ASN A 100 11.20 -1.35 -13.35
CA ASN A 100 9.76 -1.46 -13.21
C ASN A 100 9.26 -0.56 -12.09
N ARG A 101 8.09 0.05 -12.31
CA ARG A 101 7.42 0.91 -11.34
C ARG A 101 6.39 0.11 -10.54
N HIS A 102 6.44 0.29 -9.23
CA HIS A 102 5.52 -0.31 -8.26
C HIS A 102 4.77 0.81 -7.55
N TYR A 103 3.48 0.91 -7.87
CA TYR A 103 2.57 1.88 -7.30
C TYR A 103 2.07 1.37 -5.95
N CYS A 104 2.49 2.03 -4.88
CA CYS A 104 2.11 1.75 -3.51
C CYS A 104 1.01 2.72 -3.10
N ALA A 105 -0.24 2.34 -3.32
CA ALA A 105 -1.40 3.14 -2.93
C ALA A 105 -1.64 2.97 -1.43
N CYS A 106 -1.53 4.06 -0.68
CA CYS A 106 -1.51 4.08 0.77
C CYS A 106 -2.76 4.77 1.31
N MET A 107 -3.51 4.09 2.18
CA MET A 107 -4.58 4.67 3.00
C MET A 107 -4.09 4.73 4.45
N CYS A 108 -3.65 5.92 4.87
CA CYS A 108 -3.15 6.18 6.21
C CYS A 108 -4.26 6.68 7.12
N PHE A 109 -4.31 6.18 8.36
CA PHE A 109 -5.19 6.66 9.41
C PHE A 109 -4.52 6.43 10.77
N ASN A 110 -5.20 6.78 11.85
CA ASN A 110 -4.69 6.53 13.20
C ASN A 110 -5.57 5.58 13.99
N GLU A 111 -4.94 4.74 14.79
CA GLU A 111 -5.57 3.90 15.80
C GLU A 111 -5.37 4.50 17.17
N THR A 112 -6.37 4.31 18.04
CA THR A 112 -6.31 4.75 19.43
C THR A 112 -5.38 3.83 20.21
N VAL A 113 -4.41 4.42 20.91
CA VAL A 113 -3.51 3.71 21.82
C VAL A 113 -3.58 4.33 23.20
N SER A 114 -3.67 3.49 24.24
CA SER A 114 -3.60 3.95 25.63
C SER A 114 -2.15 3.89 26.10
N ILE A 115 -1.57 5.02 26.46
CA ILE A 115 -0.23 5.06 27.04
C ILE A 115 -0.36 5.14 28.56
N VAL A 116 0.27 4.20 29.24
CA VAL A 116 0.55 4.32 30.67
C VAL A 116 1.83 5.14 30.77
N PRO A 117 1.83 6.30 31.46
CA PRO A 117 3.07 7.00 31.73
C PRO A 117 4.02 6.02 32.45
N SER A 118 5.14 5.67 31.81
CA SER A 118 6.21 5.00 32.53
C SER A 118 6.65 5.91 33.67
N LYS A 119 6.91 5.32 34.84
CA LYS A 119 7.40 6.04 36.02
C LYS A 119 8.50 7.04 35.62
N PRO A 120 8.53 8.25 36.20
CA PRO A 120 9.64 9.17 35.96
C PRO A 120 10.96 8.46 36.25
N VAL A 121 11.91 8.63 35.33
CA VAL A 121 13.30 8.22 35.49
C VAL A 121 13.97 9.31 36.33
N ASP A 122 13.79 9.23 37.64
CA ASP A 122 14.45 10.04 38.67
C ASP A 122 14.15 9.30 39.99
N GLU A 123 15.07 8.85 40.84
CA GLU A 123 16.48 9.19 41.07
C GLU A 123 17.15 7.89 41.59
N GLU A 124 18.24 7.42 40.97
CA GLU A 124 19.23 6.62 41.72
C GLU A 124 20.07 7.60 42.54
N GLU A 125 19.49 8.22 43.57
CA GLU A 125 20.27 8.86 44.63
C GLU A 125 20.63 7.78 45.68
N GLU A 126 21.92 7.48 45.75
CA GLU A 126 22.59 6.72 46.80
C GLU A 126 22.08 7.12 48.20
N PRO A 127 21.76 6.17 49.09
CA PRO A 127 21.22 6.49 50.41
C PRO A 127 22.32 7.05 51.32
N VAL A 128 22.25 8.35 51.62
CA VAL A 128 22.91 8.90 52.81
C VAL A 128 22.01 8.77 54.03
N ASP A 129 22.58 8.10 55.01
CA ASP A 129 22.13 7.74 56.36
C ASP A 129 21.30 8.81 57.11
N GLY A 130 20.31 8.37 57.89
CA GLY A 130 19.80 9.14 59.03
C GLY A 130 18.29 9.38 59.15
N ASN A 131 17.61 8.45 59.84
CA ASN A 131 16.43 8.67 60.69
C ASN A 131 15.43 9.79 60.34
N SER A 132 14.27 9.43 59.76
CA SER A 132 12.97 10.06 60.07
C SER A 132 11.80 9.16 59.67
N ARG A 133 11.03 8.71 60.67
CA ARG A 133 9.77 7.98 60.48
C ARG A 133 8.69 8.94 59.99
N ALA A 134 8.54 9.06 58.67
CA ALA A 134 7.38 9.72 58.06
C ALA A 134 6.43 8.66 57.49
N LEU A 135 5.17 8.72 57.92
CA LEU A 135 4.09 7.84 57.52
C LEU A 135 3.77 8.09 56.04
N VAL A 136 4.36 7.31 55.13
CA VAL A 136 4.02 7.37 53.70
C VAL A 136 2.60 6.80 53.54
N ARG A 137 1.62 7.70 53.48
CA ARG A 137 0.30 7.39 52.91
C ARG A 137 0.55 6.87 51.50
N ALA A 138 0.33 5.58 51.28
CA ALA A 138 0.14 5.03 49.95
C ALA A 138 -1.11 5.70 49.35
N MET A 139 -0.92 6.81 48.65
CA MET A 139 -1.94 7.33 47.74
C MET A 139 -2.04 6.33 46.58
N PRO A 140 -3.25 5.90 46.19
CA PRO A 140 -3.41 5.17 44.94
C PRO A 140 -2.96 6.10 43.83
N THR A 141 -1.86 5.77 43.17
CA THR A 141 -1.46 6.42 41.92
C THR A 141 -2.56 6.13 40.92
N ILE A 142 -3.45 7.10 40.72
CA ILE A 142 -4.41 7.08 39.62
C ILE A 142 -3.56 7.04 38.35
N ALA A 143 -3.48 5.87 37.72
CA ALA A 143 -2.85 5.74 36.40
C ALA A 143 -3.69 6.55 35.42
N HIS A 144 -3.30 7.79 35.17
CA HIS A 144 -3.88 8.58 34.09
C HIS A 144 -3.42 7.95 32.78
N HIS A 145 -4.26 7.09 32.20
CA HIS A 145 -4.08 6.65 30.82
C HIS A 145 -4.30 7.86 29.92
N SER A 146 -3.26 8.29 29.23
CA SER A 146 -3.41 9.26 28.14
C SER A 146 -3.76 8.50 26.86
N ILE A 147 -4.87 8.88 26.22
CA ILE A 147 -5.20 8.39 24.88
C ILE A 147 -4.33 9.14 23.89
N MET A 148 -3.62 8.40 23.04
CA MET A 148 -2.89 8.92 21.89
C MET A 148 -3.33 8.19 20.62
N TYR A 149 -2.84 8.66 19.48
CA TYR A 149 -3.18 8.17 18.16
C TYR A 149 -1.93 7.71 17.44
N ALA A 150 -1.83 6.40 17.19
CA ALA A 150 -0.71 5.79 16.48
C ALA A 150 -1.04 5.65 14.99
N PRO A 151 -0.13 6.01 14.07
CA PRO A 151 -0.38 5.87 12.65
C PRO A 151 -0.43 4.41 12.20
N LYS A 152 -1.30 4.15 11.23
CA LYS A 152 -1.45 2.87 10.53
C LYS A 152 -1.77 3.11 9.07
N CYS A 153 -1.38 2.17 8.21
CA CYS A 153 -1.55 2.28 6.78
C CYS A 153 -2.00 0.95 6.17
N LEU A 154 -2.99 1.01 5.28
CA LEU A 154 -3.34 -0.08 4.36
C LEU A 154 -2.75 0.24 3.00
N VAL A 155 -2.07 -0.72 2.39
CA VAL A 155 -1.30 -0.50 1.17
C VAL A 155 -1.70 -1.53 0.13
N LEU A 156 -2.06 -1.06 -1.06
CA LEU A 156 -2.09 -1.90 -2.27
C LEU A 156 -0.82 -1.63 -3.08
N VAL A 157 -0.10 -2.69 -3.42
CA VAL A 157 1.07 -2.65 -4.29
C VAL A 157 0.69 -3.22 -5.64
N SER A 158 0.92 -2.47 -6.71
CA SER A 158 0.60 -2.90 -8.08
C SER A 158 1.61 -2.36 -9.07
N ARG A 159 1.86 -3.11 -10.14
CA ARG A 159 2.56 -2.61 -11.33
C ARG A 159 1.67 -1.74 -12.23
N LEU A 160 0.37 -1.66 -11.96
CA LEU A 160 -0.61 -0.95 -12.77
C LEU A 160 -0.93 0.43 -12.18
N ASP A 161 -1.08 1.45 -13.04
CA ASP A 161 -1.35 2.84 -12.64
C ASP A 161 -2.85 3.15 -12.56
N TYR A 162 -3.59 2.45 -11.68
CA TYR A 162 -5.03 2.65 -11.46
C TYR A 162 -5.32 3.34 -10.12
N ILE A 163 -4.73 4.51 -9.90
CA ILE A 163 -4.77 5.25 -8.62
C ILE A 163 -6.19 5.44 -8.09
N GLU A 164 -7.15 5.84 -8.94
CA GLU A 164 -8.54 6.04 -8.53
C GLU A 164 -9.21 4.74 -8.09
N THR A 165 -8.96 3.66 -8.82
CA THR A 165 -9.44 2.32 -8.46
C THR A 165 -8.88 1.89 -7.11
N PHE A 166 -7.57 2.06 -6.87
CA PHE A 166 -6.97 1.71 -5.59
C PHE A 166 -7.49 2.58 -4.44
N ARG A 167 -7.71 3.88 -4.68
CA ARG A 167 -8.35 4.79 -3.70
C ARG A 167 -9.72 4.28 -3.31
N ASN A 168 -10.55 3.89 -4.28
CA ASN A 168 -11.89 3.38 -4.03
C ASN A 168 -11.85 2.06 -3.26
N CYS A 169 -11.02 1.10 -3.70
CA CYS A 169 -10.85 -0.18 -3.01
C CYS A 169 -10.42 0.00 -1.55
N LEU A 170 -9.37 0.79 -1.30
CA LEU A 170 -8.88 1.04 0.05
C LEU A 170 -9.88 1.84 0.89
N GLY A 171 -10.63 2.76 0.28
CA GLY A 171 -11.72 3.49 0.92
C GLY A 171 -12.79 2.54 1.44
N ILE A 172 -13.24 1.59 0.61
CA ILE A 172 -14.23 0.57 1.01
C ILE A 172 -13.69 -0.30 2.14
N ILE A 173 -12.45 -0.79 2.03
CA ILE A 173 -11.82 -1.61 3.09
C ILE A 173 -11.75 -0.82 4.40
N TYR A 174 -11.33 0.44 4.35
CA TYR A 174 -11.27 1.32 5.51
C TYR A 174 -12.65 1.57 6.12
N THR A 175 -13.68 1.84 5.32
CA THR A 175 -15.06 2.00 5.81
C THR A 175 -15.55 0.74 6.49
N VAL A 176 -15.39 -0.44 5.87
CA VAL A 176 -15.79 -1.72 6.48
C VAL A 176 -15.08 -1.95 7.81
N TYR A 177 -13.79 -1.60 7.88
CA TYR A 177 -12.98 -1.69 9.10
C TYR A 177 -13.49 -0.76 10.21
N VAL A 178 -13.62 0.53 9.94
CA VAL A 178 -13.95 1.54 10.97
C VAL A 178 -15.41 1.48 11.41
N GLU A 179 -16.32 1.18 10.48
CA GLU A 179 -17.76 1.08 10.80
C GLU A 179 -18.15 -0.32 11.30
N ASN A 180 -17.22 -1.29 11.26
CA ASN A 180 -17.44 -2.67 11.68
C ASN A 180 -18.69 -3.29 11.02
N LEU A 181 -18.75 -3.23 9.68
CA LEU A 181 -19.92 -3.63 8.89
C LEU A 181 -20.18 -5.16 8.85
N GLY A 182 -19.42 -5.97 9.59
CA GLY A 182 -19.57 -7.42 9.65
C GLY A 182 -19.15 -8.18 8.38
N ILE A 183 -18.54 -7.48 7.42
CA ILE A 183 -18.00 -8.07 6.20
C ILE A 183 -16.54 -8.46 6.47
N PRO A 184 -16.14 -9.72 6.25
CA PRO A 184 -14.77 -10.14 6.51
C PRO A 184 -13.79 -9.44 5.56
N LEU A 185 -12.81 -8.71 6.12
CA LEU A 185 -11.85 -7.92 5.35
C LEU A 185 -11.00 -8.80 4.42
N GLU A 186 -10.73 -10.04 4.83
CA GLU A 186 -10.03 -11.03 4.01
C GLU A 186 -10.76 -11.35 2.71
N THR A 187 -12.10 -11.26 2.69
CA THR A 187 -12.88 -11.45 1.46
C THR A 187 -12.62 -10.29 0.50
N LEU A 188 -12.60 -9.05 1.01
CA LEU A 188 -12.33 -7.86 0.18
C LEU A 188 -10.92 -7.91 -0.41
N VAL A 189 -9.93 -8.20 0.44
CA VAL A 189 -8.51 -8.32 0.03
C VAL A 189 -8.32 -9.48 -0.95
N GLY A 190 -8.93 -10.65 -0.66
CA GLY A 190 -8.86 -11.83 -1.52
C GLY A 190 -9.47 -11.59 -2.90
N ASN A 191 -10.59 -10.88 -2.98
CA ASN A 191 -11.20 -10.50 -4.27
C ASN A 191 -10.29 -9.60 -5.09
N ILE A 192 -9.62 -8.62 -4.46
CA ILE A 192 -8.68 -7.72 -5.14
C ILE A 192 -7.50 -8.49 -5.72
N LEU A 193 -6.87 -9.35 -4.91
CA LEU A 193 -5.64 -10.04 -5.28
C LEU A 193 -5.88 -11.26 -6.19
N GLY A 194 -7.03 -11.92 -6.05
CA GLY A 194 -7.30 -13.21 -6.69
C GLY A 194 -8.32 -13.18 -7.83
N CYS A 195 -9.31 -12.28 -7.81
CA CYS A 195 -10.46 -12.38 -8.69
C CYS A 195 -10.50 -11.33 -9.81
N ILE A 196 -9.68 -10.27 -9.72
CA ILE A 196 -9.71 -9.19 -10.70
C ILE A 196 -8.52 -9.30 -11.64
N GLN A 197 -8.84 -9.57 -12.91
CA GLN A 197 -7.89 -9.63 -14.00
C GLN A 197 -8.10 -8.43 -14.93
N VAL A 198 -7.02 -7.74 -15.23
CA VAL A 198 -6.99 -6.54 -16.07
C VAL A 198 -6.47 -6.95 -17.46
N PRO A 199 -7.29 -6.79 -18.51
CA PRO A 199 -6.85 -7.07 -19.86
C PRO A 199 -5.81 -6.05 -20.33
N PRO A 200 -5.04 -6.39 -21.37
CA PRO A 200 -4.05 -5.50 -21.95
C PRO A 200 -4.66 -4.20 -22.50
N ALA A 201 -3.79 -3.24 -22.84
CA ALA A 201 -4.18 -2.00 -23.47
C ALA A 201 -5.07 -2.23 -24.71
N GLY A 202 -6.11 -1.41 -24.88
CA GLY A 202 -7.16 -1.57 -25.89
C GLY A 202 -8.22 -2.62 -25.52
N GLY A 203 -8.06 -3.31 -24.39
CA GLY A 203 -9.02 -4.29 -23.87
C GLY A 203 -10.36 -3.69 -23.42
N PRO A 204 -11.36 -4.54 -23.18
CA PRO A 204 -12.68 -4.11 -22.72
C PRO A 204 -12.64 -3.55 -21.30
N GLN A 205 -13.64 -2.74 -20.95
CA GLN A 205 -13.86 -2.29 -19.58
C GLN A 205 -14.06 -3.49 -18.64
N VAL A 206 -13.36 -3.51 -17.52
CA VAL A 206 -13.55 -4.50 -16.46
C VAL A 206 -14.49 -3.93 -15.42
N ARG A 207 -15.57 -4.64 -15.14
CA ARG A 207 -16.52 -4.33 -14.05
C ARG A 207 -16.38 -5.39 -12.98
N PHE A 208 -16.26 -4.94 -11.74
CA PHE A 208 -16.02 -5.84 -10.61
C PHE A 208 -16.62 -5.27 -9.31
N SER A 209 -16.62 -6.10 -8.29
CA SER A 209 -16.94 -5.75 -6.91
C SER A 209 -15.90 -6.41 -6.03
N ILE A 210 -15.42 -5.69 -5.03
CA ILE A 210 -14.57 -6.29 -3.99
C ILE A 210 -15.43 -6.80 -2.83
N GLY A 211 -16.68 -6.36 -2.71
CA GLY A 211 -17.64 -6.71 -1.67
C GLY A 211 -18.36 -5.46 -1.16
N ALA A 212 -19.07 -5.57 -0.03
CA ALA A 212 -19.78 -4.43 0.57
C ALA A 212 -20.79 -3.72 -0.36
N GLY A 213 -21.34 -4.43 -1.34
CA GLY A 213 -22.33 -3.88 -2.28
C GLY A 213 -21.76 -2.87 -3.27
N ASP A 214 -20.43 -2.77 -3.39
CA ASP A 214 -19.78 -1.87 -4.33
C ASP A 214 -19.96 -2.29 -5.79
N ARG A 215 -19.75 -1.33 -6.68
CA ARG A 215 -19.68 -1.57 -8.13
C ARG A 215 -18.59 -0.69 -8.69
N GLN A 216 -17.48 -1.32 -9.05
CA GLN A 216 -16.34 -0.64 -9.62
C GLN A 216 -16.20 -0.97 -11.10
N ALA A 217 -15.57 -0.04 -11.81
CA ALA A 217 -15.19 -0.23 -13.19
C ALA A 217 -13.79 0.35 -13.38
N LEU A 218 -12.96 -0.37 -14.12
CA LEU A 218 -11.70 0.14 -14.63
C LEU A 218 -11.68 -0.04 -16.15
N GLN A 219 -11.10 0.93 -16.85
CA GLN A 219 -10.92 0.88 -18.28
C GLN A 219 -9.41 0.76 -18.54
N PRO A 220 -8.96 -0.34 -19.17
CA PRO A 220 -7.57 -0.44 -19.60
C PRO A 220 -7.19 0.72 -20.52
N PRO A 221 -5.92 1.12 -20.50
CA PRO A 221 -5.47 2.19 -21.36
C PRO A 221 -5.68 1.87 -22.83
N ILE A 222 -6.03 2.85 -23.64
CA ILE A 222 -6.25 2.64 -25.08
C ILE A 222 -4.94 2.25 -25.78
N SER A 223 -3.81 2.82 -25.32
CA SER A 223 -2.47 2.55 -25.82
C SER A 223 -1.50 2.43 -24.63
N PRO A 224 -0.51 1.51 -24.68
CA PRO A 224 0.49 1.39 -23.62
C PRO A 224 1.45 2.59 -23.52
N SER A 225 1.60 3.36 -24.61
CA SER A 225 2.56 4.47 -24.70
C SER A 225 1.99 5.84 -24.37
N LEU A 226 0.66 5.96 -24.24
CA LEU A 226 0.02 7.23 -23.97
C LEU A 226 -0.26 7.36 -22.47
N PRO A 227 0.25 8.41 -21.81
CA PRO A 227 -0.05 8.64 -20.40
C PRO A 227 -1.53 8.97 -20.24
N ILE A 228 -2.30 8.04 -19.69
CA ILE A 228 -3.70 8.27 -19.32
C ILE A 228 -3.72 8.77 -17.88
N THR A 229 -3.24 9.98 -17.70
CA THR A 229 -3.56 10.73 -16.49
C THR A 229 -4.58 11.76 -16.93
N HIS A 230 -5.83 11.61 -16.47
CA HIS A 230 -6.90 12.59 -16.72
C HIS A 230 -6.49 14.03 -16.32
N THR A 231 -5.45 14.16 -15.51
CA THR A 231 -4.82 15.41 -15.07
C THR A 231 -3.71 15.92 -15.98
N SER A 232 -2.87 15.10 -16.64
CA SER A 232 -1.71 15.66 -17.35
C SER A 232 -2.09 16.49 -18.56
N VAL A 233 -3.12 16.07 -19.30
CA VAL A 233 -3.66 16.85 -20.41
C VAL A 233 -4.41 18.08 -19.90
N ASN A 234 -5.17 17.96 -18.82
CA ASN A 234 -5.89 19.08 -18.20
C ASN A 234 -4.91 20.15 -17.68
N LEU A 235 -3.86 19.74 -16.95
CA LEU A 235 -2.81 20.63 -16.45
C LEU A 235 -1.99 21.24 -17.60
N LEU A 236 -1.71 20.49 -18.67
CA LEU A 236 -1.09 21.02 -19.88
C LEU A 236 -1.95 22.13 -20.50
N PHE A 237 -3.26 21.92 -20.62
CA PHE A 237 -4.17 22.94 -21.15
C PHE A 237 -4.39 24.12 -20.20
N GLN A 238 -4.20 23.96 -18.90
CA GLN A 238 -4.18 25.08 -17.95
C GLN A 238 -2.91 25.93 -18.08
N GLN A 239 -1.87 25.44 -18.76
CA GLN A 239 -0.59 26.11 -18.96
C GLN A 239 -0.40 26.70 -20.38
N LEU A 240 -1.36 26.50 -21.28
CA LEU A 240 -1.41 27.10 -22.62
C LEU A 240 -2.40 28.27 -22.67
#